data_AF-A0A359CWP0-F1
#
_entry.id   AF-A0A359CWP0-F1
#
_cell.length_a   1.000
_cell.length_b   1.000
_cell.length_c   1.000
_cell.angle_alpha   90.00
_cell.angle_beta   90.00
_cell.angle_gamma   90.00
#
_symmetry.space_group_name_H-M   'P 1'
#
loop_
_entity.id
_entity.type
_entity.pdbx_description
1 polymer ?
#
loop_
_entity_poly.entity_id
_entity_poly.type
_entity_poly.pdbx_seq_one_letter_code
_entity_poly.pdbx_strand_id
1 'polypeptide(L)'
;MQMVYEYLLPYVEKLIVHSITTDTYKREIERYGENSIEHLETLFYYDSEFIANIISSTEGEEGEQIKWQICLRTLDELLNLFGFDFQQKHQLLKTLSLGFMNEFGTEKNMDPQISIKYRESKKQVEVFLNCSLTEDNELLPLFIFLENYKKRAQPVISEIIEKFSIQQINIPMNDLIGSYFHMHCNRLFRTKQRLHEMIIYSYLERYYKSFIAREKMKI
;
A
#
# COMPACT_ATOMS: atom_id res chain seq x y z
N MET A 1 19.33 9.90 -21.79
CA MET A 1 20.29 9.93 -20.65
C MET A 1 20.81 11.32 -20.38
N GLN A 2 21.42 11.99 -21.37
CA GLN A 2 21.89 13.37 -21.22
C GLN A 2 20.80 14.32 -20.69
N MET A 3 19.57 14.23 -21.21
CA MET A 3 18.43 15.01 -20.71
C MET A 3 18.14 14.78 -19.22
N VAL A 4 18.13 13.53 -18.73
CA VAL A 4 17.83 13.23 -17.30
C VAL A 4 18.92 13.82 -16.41
N TYR A 5 20.18 13.71 -16.83
CA TYR A 5 21.30 14.28 -16.11
C TYR A 5 21.20 15.81 -16.03
N GLU A 6 20.84 16.48 -17.14
CA GLU A 6 20.63 17.93 -17.19
C GLU A 6 19.52 18.39 -16.25
N TYR A 7 18.41 17.65 -16.14
CA TYR A 7 17.33 17.97 -15.19
C TYR A 7 17.74 17.78 -13.72
N LEU A 8 18.63 16.83 -13.43
CA LEU A 8 19.06 16.53 -12.07
C LEU A 8 20.26 17.37 -11.60
N LEU A 9 21.04 17.94 -12.54
CA LEU A 9 22.23 18.72 -12.25
C LEU A 9 22.00 19.86 -11.23
N PRO A 10 20.90 20.65 -11.29
CA PRO A 10 20.64 21.71 -10.31
C PRO A 10 20.49 21.17 -8.88
N TYR A 11 20.07 19.92 -8.71
CA TYR A 11 19.92 19.29 -7.38
C TYR A 11 21.25 18.76 -6.85
N VAL A 12 22.16 18.36 -7.75
CA VAL A 12 23.54 18.00 -7.40
C VAL A 12 24.32 19.23 -6.95
N GLU A 13 24.22 20.33 -7.70
CA GLU A 13 24.87 21.60 -7.35
C GLU A 13 24.39 22.17 -6.00
N LYS A 14 23.11 21.95 -5.66
CA LYS A 14 22.51 22.32 -4.37
C LYS A 14 22.76 21.31 -3.24
N LEU A 15 23.53 20.24 -3.49
CA LEU A 15 23.80 19.15 -2.54
C LEU A 15 22.55 18.43 -2.02
N ILE A 16 21.43 18.50 -2.75
CA ILE A 16 20.22 17.72 -2.47
C ILE A 16 20.43 16.28 -2.95
N VAL A 17 21.14 16.10 -4.06
CA VAL A 17 21.54 14.80 -4.61
C VAL A 17 23.06 14.67 -4.54
N HIS A 18 23.57 13.59 -3.94
CA HIS A 18 25.02 13.40 -3.80
C HIS A 18 25.70 12.93 -5.10
N SER A 19 25.11 11.96 -5.79
CA SER A 19 25.63 11.43 -7.07
C SER A 19 24.53 10.78 -7.90
N ILE A 20 24.76 10.66 -9.21
CA ILE A 20 23.85 10.02 -10.17
C ILE A 20 24.64 8.93 -10.88
N THR A 21 24.15 7.69 -10.81
CA THR A 21 24.78 6.52 -11.44
C THR A 21 23.75 5.77 -12.26
N THR A 22 24.20 5.15 -13.35
CA THR A 22 23.36 4.34 -14.23
C THR A 22 23.73 2.88 -14.03
N ASP A 23 22.73 2.03 -13.83
CA ASP A 23 22.93 0.60 -13.58
C ASP A 23 21.95 -0.22 -14.42
N THR A 24 22.16 -1.53 -14.45
CA THR A 24 21.31 -2.48 -15.14
C THR A 24 20.12 -2.85 -14.27
N TYR A 25 18.92 -2.52 -14.74
CA TYR A 25 17.70 -3.01 -14.11
C TYR A 25 17.54 -4.52 -14.35
N LYS A 26 17.51 -5.31 -13.26
CA LYS A 26 17.21 -6.74 -13.28
C LYS A 26 15.79 -6.93 -12.75
N ARG A 27 14.88 -7.39 -13.60
CA ARG A 27 13.50 -7.70 -13.22
C ARG A 27 13.47 -8.84 -12.21
N GLU A 28 12.68 -8.69 -11.14
CA GLU A 28 12.40 -9.73 -10.15
C GLU A 28 11.29 -10.68 -10.65
N ILE A 29 11.57 -11.40 -11.74
CA ILE A 29 10.59 -12.27 -12.41
C ILE A 29 10.06 -13.36 -11.47
N GLU A 30 10.93 -13.89 -10.62
CA GLU A 30 10.59 -14.93 -9.64
C GLU A 30 9.58 -14.42 -8.60
N ARG A 31 9.61 -13.12 -8.30
CA ARG A 31 8.75 -12.47 -7.30
C ARG A 31 7.40 -12.07 -7.86
N TYR A 32 7.37 -11.55 -9.09
CA TYR A 32 6.16 -10.97 -9.67
C TYR A 32 5.51 -11.82 -10.76
N GLY A 33 6.14 -12.93 -11.16
CA GLY A 33 5.67 -13.80 -12.23
C GLY A 33 5.96 -13.23 -13.62
N GLU A 34 6.46 -14.08 -14.51
CA GLU A 34 6.83 -13.70 -15.88
C GLU A 34 5.68 -13.06 -16.66
N ASN A 35 4.48 -13.62 -16.57
CA ASN A 35 3.32 -13.15 -17.32
C ASN A 35 2.62 -11.92 -16.69
N SER A 36 3.07 -11.46 -15.52
CA SER A 36 2.49 -10.33 -14.79
C SER A 36 3.46 -9.18 -14.56
N ILE A 37 4.78 -9.38 -14.73
CA ILE A 37 5.79 -8.35 -14.42
C ILE A 37 5.53 -7.01 -15.12
N GLU A 38 5.16 -7.00 -16.40
CA GLU A 38 4.92 -5.75 -17.15
C GLU A 38 3.68 -4.99 -16.65
N HIS A 39 2.67 -5.74 -16.17
CA HIS A 39 1.48 -5.16 -15.56
C HIS A 39 1.85 -4.56 -14.20
N LEU A 40 2.71 -5.24 -13.43
CA LEU A 40 3.23 -4.74 -12.16
C LEU A 40 4.13 -3.50 -12.36
N GLU A 41 4.95 -3.46 -13.40
CA GLU A 41 5.74 -2.27 -13.77
C GLU A 41 4.81 -1.07 -14.05
N THR A 42 3.69 -1.31 -14.75
CA THR A 42 2.66 -0.29 -15.00
C THR A 42 2.00 0.16 -13.70
N LEU A 43 1.64 -0.77 -12.81
CA LEU A 43 1.10 -0.43 -11.49
C LEU A 43 2.12 0.34 -10.65
N PHE A 44 3.40 -0.02 -10.66
CA PHE A 44 4.45 0.70 -9.96
C PHE A 44 4.66 2.12 -10.47
N TYR A 45 4.48 2.34 -11.77
CA TYR A 45 4.47 3.68 -12.33
C TYR A 45 3.31 4.51 -11.75
N TYR A 46 2.09 3.98 -11.81
CA TYR A 46 0.90 4.66 -11.28
C TYR A 46 1.00 4.92 -9.78
N ASP A 47 1.52 3.94 -9.03
CA ASP A 47 1.79 4.03 -7.59
C ASP A 47 2.81 5.11 -7.27
N SER A 48 3.90 5.19 -8.04
CA SER A 48 4.95 6.19 -7.83
C SER A 48 4.44 7.61 -8.05
N GLU A 49 3.61 7.81 -9.09
CA GLU A 49 2.98 9.12 -9.36
C GLU A 49 1.96 9.49 -8.28
N PHE A 50 1.13 8.52 -7.85
CA PHE A 50 0.21 8.70 -6.74
C PHE A 50 0.94 9.13 -5.47
N ILE A 51 2.00 8.39 -5.08
CA ILE A 51 2.77 8.66 -3.87
C ILE A 51 3.50 10.00 -3.95
N ALA A 52 4.04 10.38 -5.12
CA ALA A 52 4.66 11.70 -5.30
C ALA A 52 3.66 12.84 -5.00
N ASN A 53 2.42 12.72 -5.49
CA ASN A 53 1.36 13.68 -5.18
C ASN A 53 1.03 13.69 -3.68
N ILE A 54 0.90 12.51 -3.04
CA ILE A 54 0.67 12.42 -1.59
C ILE A 54 1.79 13.10 -0.80
N ILE A 55 3.06 12.81 -1.09
CA ILE A 55 4.21 13.40 -0.38
C ILE A 55 4.21 14.92 -0.56
N SER A 56 3.93 15.42 -1.77
CA SER A 56 3.86 16.86 -2.03
C SER A 56 2.74 17.60 -1.29
N SER A 57 1.70 16.87 -0.88
CA SER A 57 0.54 17.40 -0.17
C SER A 57 0.53 17.07 1.33
N THR A 58 1.57 16.41 1.85
CA THR A 58 1.65 15.97 3.25
C THR A 58 2.99 16.35 3.88
N GLU A 59 3.01 17.52 4.54
CA GLU A 59 4.17 18.04 5.27
C GLU A 59 3.95 17.98 6.79
N GLY A 60 5.05 17.99 7.55
CA GLY A 60 5.01 18.01 9.01
C GLY A 60 4.47 16.73 9.68
N GLU A 61 4.21 16.80 10.99
CA GLU A 61 3.68 15.67 11.76
C GLU A 61 2.26 15.28 11.36
N GLU A 62 1.41 16.26 11.03
CA GLU A 62 0.07 16.03 10.50
C GLU A 62 0.13 15.26 9.17
N GLY A 63 1.11 15.55 8.32
CA GLY A 63 1.35 14.81 7.08
C GLY A 63 1.66 13.34 7.32
N GLU A 64 2.43 12.99 8.35
CA GLU A 64 2.69 11.58 8.70
C GLU A 64 1.43 10.87 9.19
N GLN A 65 0.54 11.56 9.92
CA GLN A 65 -0.76 11.02 10.31
C GLN A 65 -1.63 10.72 9.08
N ILE A 66 -1.63 11.63 8.10
CA ILE A 66 -2.37 11.44 6.85
C ILE A 66 -1.79 10.27 6.04
N LYS A 67 -0.46 10.11 5.96
CA LYS A 67 0.20 9.03 5.20
C LYS A 67 -0.25 7.63 5.64
N TRP A 68 -0.31 7.34 6.94
CA TRP A 68 -0.75 6.01 7.37
C TRP A 68 -2.24 5.79 7.10
N GLN A 69 -3.07 6.84 7.22
CA GLN A 69 -4.50 6.74 6.93
C GLN A 69 -4.76 6.50 5.43
N ILE A 70 -4.12 7.27 4.56
CA ILE A 70 -4.25 7.09 3.11
C ILE A 70 -3.67 5.74 2.68
N CYS A 71 -2.62 5.25 3.33
CA CYS A 71 -2.10 3.90 3.11
C CYS A 71 -3.17 2.84 3.41
N LEU A 72 -3.83 2.89 4.57
CA LEU A 72 -4.90 1.95 4.94
C LEU A 72 -6.01 1.92 3.87
N ARG A 73 -6.47 3.10 3.47
CA ARG A 73 -7.52 3.26 2.45
C ARG A 73 -7.06 2.75 1.09
N THR A 74 -5.82 3.03 0.69
CA THR A 74 -5.29 2.60 -0.61
C THR A 74 -5.19 1.09 -0.68
N LEU A 75 -4.66 0.44 0.36
CA LEU A 75 -4.60 -1.02 0.40
C LEU A 75 -5.99 -1.65 0.40
N ASP A 76 -6.93 -1.07 1.14
CA ASP A 76 -8.31 -1.53 1.14
C ASP A 76 -8.96 -1.46 -0.25
N GLU A 77 -8.82 -0.31 -0.92
CA GLU A 77 -9.33 -0.10 -2.27
C GLU A 77 -8.67 -1.04 -3.27
N LEU A 78 -7.36 -1.28 -3.17
CA LEU A 78 -6.69 -2.26 -4.01
C LEU A 78 -7.25 -3.66 -3.82
N LEU A 79 -7.51 -4.09 -2.58
CA LEU A 79 -8.17 -5.38 -2.33
C LEU A 79 -9.57 -5.44 -2.95
N ASN A 80 -10.31 -4.33 -2.98
CA ASN A 80 -11.58 -4.25 -3.71
C ASN A 80 -11.37 -4.44 -5.22
N LEU A 81 -10.36 -3.78 -5.82
CA LEU A 81 -10.06 -3.91 -7.25
C LEU A 81 -9.65 -5.35 -7.61
N PHE A 82 -8.93 -6.04 -6.72
CA PHE A 82 -8.60 -7.46 -6.85
C PHE A 82 -9.79 -8.41 -6.61
N GLY A 83 -10.97 -7.89 -6.25
CA GLY A 83 -12.18 -8.67 -6.04
C GLY A 83 -12.22 -9.46 -4.72
N PHE A 84 -11.41 -9.07 -3.73
CA PHE A 84 -11.37 -9.77 -2.44
C PHE A 84 -12.61 -9.47 -1.60
N ASP A 85 -13.28 -10.52 -1.13
CA ASP A 85 -14.31 -10.41 -0.10
C ASP A 85 -13.71 -10.15 1.29
N PHE A 86 -14.56 -9.84 2.27
CA PHE A 86 -14.11 -9.48 3.61
C PHE A 86 -13.29 -10.59 4.30
N GLN A 87 -13.62 -11.86 4.04
CA GLN A 87 -12.94 -13.03 4.62
C GLN A 87 -11.56 -13.21 3.98
N GLN A 88 -11.46 -13.06 2.66
CA GLN A 88 -10.20 -13.10 1.92
C GLN A 88 -9.29 -11.95 2.34
N LYS A 89 -9.82 -10.72 2.47
CA LYS A 89 -9.08 -9.57 3.00
C LYS A 89 -8.52 -9.88 4.39
N HIS A 90 -9.38 -10.35 5.30
CA HIS A 90 -8.97 -10.71 6.66
C HIS A 90 -7.84 -11.76 6.66
N GLN A 91 -7.98 -12.83 5.87
CA GLN A 91 -7.02 -13.93 5.84
C GLN A 91 -5.66 -13.51 5.27
N LEU A 92 -5.65 -12.72 4.19
CA LEU A 92 -4.42 -12.19 3.61
C LEU A 92 -3.69 -11.28 4.61
N LEU A 93 -4.39 -10.29 5.16
CA LEU A 93 -3.81 -9.32 6.10
C LEU A 93 -3.32 -9.98 7.39
N LYS A 94 -4.02 -11.02 7.86
CA LYS A 94 -3.57 -11.86 8.97
C LYS A 94 -2.26 -12.57 8.64
N THR A 95 -2.14 -13.14 7.44
CA THR A 95 -0.93 -13.86 7.01
C THR A 95 0.26 -12.89 6.92
N LEU A 96 0.07 -11.73 6.29
CA LEU A 96 1.09 -10.70 6.18
C LEU A 96 1.51 -10.16 7.57
N SER A 97 0.54 -9.84 8.42
CA SER A 97 0.78 -9.37 9.80
C SER A 97 1.55 -10.41 10.64
N LEU A 98 1.21 -11.70 10.54
CA LEU A 98 1.92 -12.79 11.22
C LEU A 98 3.36 -12.96 10.71
N GLY A 99 3.60 -12.80 9.39
CA GLY A 99 4.94 -12.82 8.81
C GLY A 99 5.86 -11.78 9.47
N PHE A 100 5.39 -10.54 9.59
CA PHE A 100 6.14 -9.49 10.28
C PHE A 100 6.25 -9.71 11.79
N MET A 101 5.19 -10.20 12.44
CA MET A 101 5.27 -10.54 13.87
C MET A 101 6.32 -11.62 14.15
N ASN A 102 6.58 -12.55 13.23
CA ASN A 102 7.65 -13.53 13.39
C ASN A 102 9.03 -12.91 13.16
N GLU A 103 9.14 -11.97 12.21
CA GLU A 103 10.38 -11.24 11.93
C GLU A 103 10.81 -10.35 13.12
N PHE A 104 9.87 -9.61 13.69
CA PHE A 104 10.10 -8.78 14.90
C PHE A 104 9.96 -9.59 16.21
N GLY A 105 9.51 -10.84 16.12
CA GLY A 105 9.01 -11.70 17.20
C GLY A 105 10.03 -12.20 18.22
N THR A 106 11.26 -11.69 18.18
CA THR A 106 12.15 -11.75 19.35
C THR A 106 11.63 -10.87 20.51
N GLU A 107 10.73 -9.92 20.25
CA GLU A 107 10.11 -9.07 21.28
C GLU A 107 8.69 -9.55 21.65
N LYS A 108 8.57 -10.36 22.73
CA LYS A 108 7.32 -10.95 23.26
C LYS A 108 6.16 -9.96 23.56
N ASN A 109 6.35 -8.65 23.41
CA ASN A 109 5.42 -7.61 23.84
C ASN A 109 4.85 -6.75 22.69
N MET A 110 5.08 -7.06 21.42
CA MET A 110 4.61 -6.22 20.31
C MET A 110 3.10 -6.33 20.04
N ASP A 111 2.53 -7.53 19.95
CA ASP A 111 1.11 -7.69 19.63
C ASP A 111 0.15 -7.01 20.64
N PRO A 112 0.40 -7.07 21.96
CA PRO A 112 -0.36 -6.28 22.94
C PRO A 112 -0.27 -4.77 22.70
N GLN A 113 0.91 -4.24 22.35
CA GLN A 113 1.11 -2.81 22.08
C GLN A 113 0.36 -2.36 20.83
N ILE A 114 0.45 -3.14 19.74
CA ILE A 114 -0.30 -2.87 18.50
C ILE A 114 -1.80 -2.89 18.80
N SER A 115 -2.26 -3.83 19.62
CA SER A 115 -3.68 -3.92 19.99
C SER A 115 -4.15 -2.73 20.83
N ILE A 116 -3.32 -2.18 21.71
CA ILE A 116 -3.60 -0.93 22.43
C ILE A 116 -3.70 0.23 21.42
N LYS A 117 -2.68 0.39 20.57
CA LYS A 117 -2.64 1.47 19.57
C LYS A 117 -3.79 1.41 18.58
N TYR A 118 -4.18 0.22 18.13
CA TYR A 118 -5.35 0.05 17.28
C TYR A 118 -6.63 0.49 17.99
N ARG A 119 -6.82 0.16 19.29
CA ARG A 119 -8.01 0.60 20.04
C ARG A 119 -8.06 2.12 20.18
N GLU A 120 -6.92 2.77 20.41
CA GLU A 120 -6.80 4.24 20.47
C GLU A 120 -7.18 4.87 19.11
N SER A 121 -6.73 4.28 18.00
CA SER A 121 -6.97 4.80 16.64
C SER A 121 -8.23 4.26 15.97
N LYS A 122 -9.00 3.36 16.59
CA LYS A 122 -10.09 2.59 15.95
C LYS A 122 -11.11 3.49 15.26
N LYS A 123 -11.58 4.53 15.96
CA LYS A 123 -12.59 5.45 15.41
C LYS A 123 -12.06 6.18 14.18
N GLN A 124 -10.78 6.59 14.19
CA GLN A 124 -10.15 7.25 13.06
C GLN A 124 -10.03 6.31 11.87
N VAL A 125 -9.61 5.06 12.10
CA VAL A 125 -9.56 4.01 11.06
C VAL A 125 -10.93 3.78 10.45
N GLU A 126 -11.97 3.60 11.28
CA GLU A 126 -13.33 3.36 10.80
C GLU A 126 -13.89 4.56 10.02
N VAL A 127 -13.62 5.79 10.47
CA VAL A 127 -14.04 7.00 9.74
C VAL A 127 -13.32 7.08 8.40
N PHE A 128 -11.99 6.97 8.39
CA PHE A 128 -11.22 7.15 7.16
C PHE A 128 -11.47 6.06 6.12
N LEU A 129 -11.68 4.81 6.55
CA LEU A 129 -12.03 3.70 5.66
C LEU A 129 -13.46 3.76 5.13
N ASN A 130 -14.37 4.52 5.76
CA ASN A 130 -15.77 4.62 5.33
C ASN A 130 -16.16 6.03 4.85
N CYS A 131 -15.23 6.98 4.86
CA CYS A 131 -15.50 8.36 4.49
C CYS A 131 -15.83 8.43 3.00
N SER A 132 -16.98 9.04 2.67
CA SER A 132 -17.31 9.40 1.29
C SER A 132 -16.74 10.78 0.96
N LEU A 133 -16.43 11.00 -0.31
CA LEU A 133 -16.09 12.31 -0.87
C LEU A 133 -17.21 13.32 -0.55
N THR A 134 -16.99 14.20 0.43
CA THR A 134 -17.84 15.37 0.67
C THR A 134 -17.02 16.62 0.40
N GLU A 135 -17.66 17.64 -0.18
CA GLU A 135 -16.99 18.87 -0.65
C GLU A 135 -16.27 19.65 0.46
N ASP A 136 -16.68 19.48 1.72
CA ASP A 136 -16.10 20.16 2.90
C ASP A 136 -14.90 19.42 3.55
N ASN A 137 -14.33 18.41 2.90
CA ASN A 137 -13.23 17.63 3.49
C ASN A 137 -11.86 18.19 3.07
N GLU A 138 -11.03 18.63 4.02
CA GLU A 138 -9.64 19.06 3.77
C GLU A 138 -8.78 17.96 3.10
N LEU A 139 -9.20 16.70 3.20
CA LEU A 139 -8.56 15.54 2.57
C LEU A 139 -9.03 15.30 1.13
N LEU A 140 -9.93 16.13 0.59
CA LEU A 140 -10.48 15.99 -0.76
C LEU A 140 -9.40 15.84 -1.85
N PRO A 141 -8.30 16.60 -1.86
CA PRO A 141 -7.23 16.41 -2.85
C PRO A 141 -6.64 14.99 -2.84
N LEU A 142 -6.46 14.42 -1.65
CA LEU A 142 -5.89 13.07 -1.48
C LEU A 142 -6.83 12.00 -2.02
N PHE A 143 -8.13 12.15 -1.80
CA PHE A 143 -9.11 11.24 -2.36
C PHE A 143 -9.23 11.38 -3.88
N ILE A 144 -9.08 12.59 -4.45
CA ILE A 144 -9.00 12.77 -5.91
C ILE A 144 -7.78 12.03 -6.47
N PHE A 145 -6.61 12.14 -5.83
CA PHE A 145 -5.43 11.38 -6.24
C PHE A 145 -5.67 9.87 -6.18
N LEU A 146 -6.32 9.39 -5.13
CA LEU A 146 -6.64 7.97 -4.96
C LEU A 146 -7.62 7.48 -6.03
N GLU A 147 -8.69 8.23 -6.33
CA GLU A 147 -9.65 7.85 -7.36
C GLU A 147 -9.02 7.85 -8.77
N ASN A 148 -8.14 8.81 -9.07
CA ASN A 148 -7.37 8.80 -10.31
C ASN A 148 -6.43 7.59 -10.40
N TYR A 149 -5.75 7.25 -9.30
CA TYR A 149 -4.91 6.06 -9.21
C TYR A 149 -5.74 4.79 -9.44
N LYS A 150 -6.87 4.61 -8.74
CA LYS A 150 -7.78 3.48 -8.89
C LYS A 150 -8.27 3.33 -10.32
N LYS A 151 -8.72 4.44 -10.95
CA LYS A 151 -9.21 4.44 -12.33
C LYS A 151 -8.17 3.92 -13.32
N ARG A 152 -6.90 4.24 -13.11
CA ARG A 152 -5.78 3.77 -13.95
C ARG A 152 -5.37 2.34 -13.61
N ALA A 153 -5.38 1.97 -12.34
CA ALA A 153 -5.02 0.64 -11.87
C ALA A 153 -6.07 -0.43 -12.25
N GLN A 154 -7.36 -0.08 -12.26
CA GLN A 154 -8.47 -1.01 -12.51
C GLN A 154 -8.29 -1.87 -13.79
N PRO A 155 -8.06 -1.31 -15.00
CA PRO A 155 -7.91 -2.15 -16.19
C PRO A 155 -6.71 -3.10 -16.08
N VAL A 156 -5.59 -2.64 -15.53
CA VAL A 156 -4.38 -3.45 -15.36
C VAL A 156 -4.61 -4.58 -14.36
N ILE A 157 -5.31 -4.30 -13.26
CA ILE A 157 -5.68 -5.31 -12.25
C ILE A 157 -6.65 -6.34 -12.86
N SER A 158 -7.61 -5.90 -13.68
CA SER A 158 -8.52 -6.82 -14.37
C SER A 158 -7.76 -7.80 -15.28
N GLU A 159 -6.76 -7.33 -16.02
CA GLU A 159 -5.90 -8.20 -16.86
C GLU A 159 -5.08 -9.18 -16.02
N ILE A 160 -4.56 -8.75 -14.86
CA ILE A 160 -3.87 -9.63 -13.92
C ILE A 160 -4.82 -10.72 -13.42
N ILE A 161 -6.04 -10.37 -13.01
CA ILE A 161 -7.06 -11.32 -12.54
C ILE A 161 -7.40 -12.33 -13.64
N GLU A 162 -7.58 -11.86 -14.88
CA GLU A 162 -7.84 -12.74 -16.03
C GLU A 162 -6.70 -13.75 -16.21
N LYS A 163 -5.45 -13.29 -16.19
CA LYS A 163 -4.27 -14.16 -16.28
C LYS A 163 -4.18 -15.19 -15.16
N PHE A 164 -4.58 -14.82 -13.93
CA PHE A 164 -4.72 -15.79 -12.84
C PHE A 164 -5.82 -16.82 -13.11
N SER A 165 -6.96 -16.40 -13.64
CA SER A 165 -8.09 -17.30 -13.91
C SER A 165 -7.77 -18.39 -14.95
N ILE A 166 -6.90 -18.08 -15.91
CA ILE A 166 -6.41 -19.01 -16.94
C ILE A 166 -5.06 -19.65 -16.60
N GLN A 167 -4.62 -19.55 -15.32
CA GLN A 167 -3.40 -20.17 -14.80
C GLN A 167 -2.12 -19.78 -15.54
N GLN A 168 -2.04 -18.55 -16.06
CA GLN A 168 -0.83 -18.05 -16.72
C GLN A 168 0.20 -17.47 -15.73
N ILE A 169 -0.17 -17.23 -14.48
CA ILE A 169 0.74 -16.71 -13.46
C ILE A 169 1.06 -17.84 -12.48
N ASN A 170 2.34 -18.19 -12.39
CA ASN A 170 2.83 -19.37 -11.66
C ASN A 170 3.19 -19.10 -10.19
N ILE A 171 2.76 -17.96 -9.64
CA ILE A 171 2.92 -17.61 -8.23
C ILE A 171 1.55 -17.44 -7.57
N PRO A 172 1.42 -17.58 -6.25
CA PRO A 172 0.15 -17.31 -5.57
C PRO A 172 -0.26 -15.83 -5.69
N MET A 173 -1.54 -15.56 -5.95
CA MET A 173 -2.07 -14.19 -6.01
C MET A 173 -1.80 -13.39 -4.73
N ASN A 174 -1.92 -14.04 -3.57
CA ASN A 174 -1.63 -13.43 -2.26
C ASN A 174 -0.17 -12.96 -2.15
N ASP A 175 0.78 -13.68 -2.75
CA ASP A 175 2.21 -13.34 -2.71
C ASP A 175 2.52 -12.16 -3.64
N LEU A 176 1.85 -12.11 -4.80
CA LEU A 176 1.91 -10.97 -5.72
C LEU A 176 1.35 -9.70 -5.06
N ILE A 177 0.16 -9.78 -4.43
CA ILE A 177 -0.46 -8.65 -3.74
C ILE A 177 0.40 -8.21 -2.55
N GLY A 178 0.91 -9.15 -1.74
CA GLY A 178 1.81 -8.84 -0.64
C GLY A 178 3.08 -8.12 -1.11
N SER A 179 3.69 -8.61 -2.20
CA SER A 179 4.86 -7.95 -2.81
C SER A 179 4.56 -6.56 -3.37
N TYR A 180 3.35 -6.36 -3.90
CA TYR A 180 2.90 -5.06 -4.38
C TYR A 180 2.70 -4.07 -3.21
N PHE A 181 2.01 -4.50 -2.15
CA PHE A 181 1.78 -3.70 -0.95
C PHE A 181 3.08 -3.33 -0.24
N HIS A 182 4.05 -4.24 -0.22
CA HIS A 182 5.37 -3.96 0.30
C HIS A 182 6.02 -2.77 -0.42
N MET A 183 5.99 -2.77 -1.75
CA MET A 183 6.59 -1.69 -2.53
C MET A 183 5.81 -0.38 -2.39
N HIS A 184 4.48 -0.42 -2.25
CA HIS A 184 3.66 0.75 -1.92
C HIS A 184 4.10 1.38 -0.58
N CYS A 185 4.18 0.58 0.48
CA CYS A 185 4.67 1.03 1.79
C CYS A 185 6.11 1.55 1.71
N ASN A 186 6.97 0.89 0.94
CA ASN A 186 8.38 1.28 0.77
C ASN A 186 8.52 2.70 0.18
N ARG A 187 7.71 3.02 -0.82
CA ARG A 187 7.70 4.34 -1.48
C ARG A 187 7.07 5.43 -0.60
N LEU A 188 6.03 5.10 0.16
CA LEU A 188 5.27 6.08 0.94
C LEU A 188 5.99 6.53 2.23
N PHE A 189 6.57 5.59 2.97
CA PHE A 189 7.19 5.88 4.27
C PHE A 189 8.69 6.14 4.15
N ARG A 190 9.15 7.27 4.70
CA ARG A 190 10.57 7.67 4.62
C ARG A 190 11.49 6.83 5.51
N THR A 191 11.00 6.41 6.68
CA THR A 191 11.79 5.68 7.68
C THR A 191 10.97 4.57 8.31
N LYS A 192 11.63 3.51 8.80
CA LYS A 192 10.98 2.39 9.49
C LYS A 192 9.84 1.77 8.66
N GLN A 193 10.03 1.65 7.34
CA GLN A 193 9.03 1.17 6.39
C GLN A 193 8.39 -0.15 6.84
N ARG A 194 9.21 -1.12 7.27
CA ARG A 194 8.75 -2.44 7.76
C ARG A 194 7.86 -2.34 9.00
N LEU A 195 8.14 -1.40 9.91
CA LEU A 195 7.32 -1.17 11.10
C LEU A 195 5.95 -0.59 10.70
N HIS A 196 5.94 0.40 9.80
CA HIS A 196 4.70 0.95 9.26
C HIS A 196 3.87 -0.12 8.55
N GLU A 197 4.49 -0.90 7.65
CA GLU A 197 3.86 -2.00 6.93
C GLU A 197 3.19 -3.01 7.88
N MET A 198 3.91 -3.45 8.91
CA MET A 198 3.34 -4.32 9.95
C MET A 198 2.14 -3.68 10.66
N ILE A 199 2.23 -2.40 11.05
CA ILE A 199 1.13 -1.69 11.72
C ILE A 199 -0.10 -1.60 10.81
N ILE A 200 0.09 -1.22 9.54
CA ILE A 200 -0.96 -1.09 8.54
C ILE A 200 -1.71 -2.43 8.35
N TYR A 201 -0.97 -3.52 8.13
CA TYR A 201 -1.59 -4.85 7.98
C TYR A 201 -2.32 -5.29 9.24
N SER A 202 -1.71 -5.05 10.40
CA SER A 202 -2.29 -5.38 11.71
C SER A 202 -3.57 -4.60 12.00
N TYR A 203 -3.66 -3.36 11.55
CA TYR A 203 -4.84 -2.50 11.70
C TYR A 203 -5.97 -2.95 10.79
N LEU A 204 -5.68 -3.21 9.50
CA LEU A 204 -6.69 -3.71 8.57
C LEU A 204 -7.19 -5.10 8.95
N GLU A 205 -6.31 -6.00 9.42
CA GLU A 205 -6.70 -7.32 9.93
C GLU A 205 -7.73 -7.19 11.06
N ARG A 206 -7.45 -6.33 12.06
CA ARG A 206 -8.34 -6.12 13.20
C ARG A 206 -9.64 -5.44 12.81
N TYR A 207 -9.58 -4.51 11.85
CA TYR A 207 -10.76 -3.87 11.28
C TYR A 207 -11.68 -4.93 10.65
N TYR A 208 -11.14 -5.77 9.77
CA TYR A 208 -11.92 -6.81 9.10
C TYR A 208 -12.42 -7.89 10.04
N LYS A 209 -11.60 -8.31 11.00
CA LYS A 209 -12.01 -9.24 12.07
C LYS A 209 -13.22 -8.70 12.84
N SER A 210 -13.18 -7.41 13.22
CA SER A 210 -14.28 -6.76 13.93
C SER A 210 -15.50 -6.59 13.04
N PHE A 211 -15.32 -6.28 11.74
CA PHE A 211 -16.41 -6.15 10.78
C PHE A 211 -17.16 -7.48 10.60
N ILE A 212 -16.44 -8.57 10.30
CA ILE A 212 -17.00 -9.92 10.13
C ILE A 212 -17.75 -10.38 11.39
N ALA A 213 -17.19 -10.11 12.59
CA ALA A 213 -17.86 -10.47 13.84
C ALA A 213 -19.18 -9.72 14.04
N ARG A 214 -19.24 -8.42 13.70
CA ARG A 214 -20.47 -7.62 13.76
C ARG A 214 -21.51 -8.10 12.76
N GLU A 215 -21.11 -8.41 11.53
CA GLU A 215 -22.04 -8.90 10.50
C GLU A 215 -22.65 -10.25 10.89
N LYS A 216 -21.89 -11.15 11.52
CA LYS A 216 -22.42 -12.43 12.03
C LYS A 216 -23.43 -12.27 13.17
N MET A 217 -23.33 -11.21 13.97
CA MET A 217 -24.26 -10.94 15.09
C MET A 217 -25.54 -10.20 14.65
N LYS A 218 -25.59 -9.70 13.41
CA LYS A 218 -26.80 -9.07 12.83
C LYS A 218 -27.76 -10.11 12.21
N ILE A 219 -27.33 -11.37 12.12
CA ILE A 219 -28.13 -12.54 11.73
C ILE A 219 -28.71 -13.15 13.01
#